data_AF-A0A7S1QWI5-F1
#
_entry.id   AF-A0A7S1QWI5-F1
#
_cell.length_a   1.000
_cell.length_b   1.000
_cell.length_c   1.000
_cell.angle_alpha   90.00
_cell.angle_beta   90.00
_cell.angle_gamma   90.00
#
_symmetry.space_group_name_H-M   'P 1'
#
loop_
_entity.id
_entity.type
_entity.pdbx_description
1 polymer ?
#
loop_
_entity_poly.entity_id
_entity_poly.type
_entity_poly.pdbx_seq_one_letter_code
_entity_poly.pdbx_strand_id
1 'polypeptide(L)'
;QGSSPDGGPTAMQPTAPDLAAVDLEEVVEQLERQNAELQARLEAASADRRRERDVLQARLDFVEELVGPTEAQRKAFQLQLTSARTAALNARRCGAAIPTRFVGRLDERWLRSRGLSERDCALLQRGCVAGQDNVPQDVSVLGDPTFRPYDEATLKPRWEARGGYLHLSLGDIRSRWGEEVAYEVVRCALELDRYDASRRLGLELPWHALEARELEPA
;
A
#
# COMPACT_ATOMS: atom_id res chain seq x y z
N GLN A 1 -40.30 -88.13 -55.19
CA GLN A 1 -39.21 -87.94 -56.17
C GLN A 1 -38.38 -86.73 -55.72
N GLY A 2 -37.06 -86.86 -55.72
CA GLY A 2 -36.08 -85.79 -55.45
C GLY A 2 -35.85 -85.53 -53.95
N SER A 3 -34.91 -86.20 -53.29
CA SER A 3 -33.44 -85.96 -53.26
C SER A 3 -33.03 -84.95 -52.16
N SER A 4 -32.49 -85.56 -51.11
CA SER A 4 -31.63 -85.12 -49.99
C SER A 4 -30.51 -84.11 -50.35
N PRO A 5 -29.60 -83.74 -49.40
CA PRO A 5 -29.75 -83.23 -48.02
C PRO A 5 -28.73 -82.08 -47.70
N ASP A 6 -28.63 -81.77 -46.41
CA ASP A 6 -27.42 -81.35 -45.66
C ASP A 6 -26.94 -79.89 -45.65
N GLY A 7 -26.64 -79.44 -44.42
CA GLY A 7 -25.85 -78.24 -44.13
C GLY A 7 -26.10 -77.71 -42.71
N GLY A 8 -25.34 -78.22 -41.73
CA GLY A 8 -25.43 -77.86 -40.31
C GLY A 8 -25.03 -76.42 -39.94
N PRO A 9 -25.11 -76.06 -38.64
CA PRO A 9 -25.08 -74.68 -38.17
C PRO A 9 -23.64 -74.18 -38.01
N THR A 10 -23.35 -72.95 -38.46
CA THR A 10 -22.07 -72.29 -38.19
C THR A 10 -22.30 -71.09 -37.26
N ALA A 11 -21.58 -71.12 -36.14
CA ALA A 11 -21.59 -70.14 -35.07
C ALA A 11 -21.23 -68.73 -35.58
N MET A 12 -22.01 -67.73 -35.20
CA MET A 12 -21.58 -66.33 -35.27
C MET A 12 -20.51 -66.08 -34.20
N GLN A 13 -19.27 -65.91 -34.62
CA GLN A 13 -18.25 -65.23 -33.81
C GLN A 13 -18.47 -63.71 -33.86
N PRO A 14 -18.18 -62.99 -32.77
CA PRO A 14 -18.28 -61.54 -32.73
C PRO A 14 -17.17 -60.92 -33.58
N THR A 15 -17.55 -60.16 -34.61
CA THR A 15 -16.67 -59.22 -35.30
C THR A 15 -16.18 -58.18 -34.30
N ALA A 16 -14.93 -58.32 -33.86
CA ALA A 16 -14.17 -57.23 -33.29
C ALA A 16 -14.07 -56.11 -34.35
N PRO A 17 -14.28 -54.83 -34.00
CA PRO A 17 -14.05 -53.75 -34.94
C PRO A 17 -12.55 -53.71 -35.24
N ASP A 18 -12.26 -53.87 -36.53
CA ASP A 18 -10.98 -53.65 -37.17
C ASP A 18 -10.62 -52.17 -37.01
N LEU A 19 -9.87 -51.83 -35.95
CA LEU A 19 -9.31 -50.50 -35.78
C LEU A 19 -8.05 -50.42 -36.63
N ALA A 20 -8.27 -49.85 -37.81
CA ALA A 20 -7.32 -49.56 -38.87
C ALA A 20 -5.89 -49.29 -38.38
N ALA A 21 -4.93 -49.88 -39.11
CA ALA A 21 -3.55 -49.44 -39.11
C ALA A 21 -3.51 -47.95 -39.43
N VAL A 22 -3.43 -47.12 -38.39
CA VAL A 22 -3.12 -45.70 -38.51
C VAL A 22 -1.79 -45.62 -39.25
N ASP A 23 -1.78 -44.93 -40.38
CA ASP A 23 -0.55 -44.67 -41.12
C ASP A 23 0.33 -43.77 -40.25
N LEU A 24 1.28 -44.39 -39.55
CA LEU A 24 2.17 -43.73 -38.61
C LEU A 24 2.98 -42.63 -39.30
N GLU A 25 3.19 -42.76 -40.62
CA GLU A 25 3.92 -41.79 -41.43
C GLU A 25 3.10 -40.50 -41.61
N GLU A 26 1.79 -40.61 -41.86
CA GLU A 26 0.87 -39.47 -41.96
C GLU A 26 0.72 -38.73 -40.62
N VAL A 27 0.69 -39.47 -39.50
CA VAL A 27 0.64 -38.88 -38.15
C VAL A 27 1.94 -38.17 -37.79
N VAL A 28 3.10 -38.71 -38.17
CA VAL A 28 4.41 -38.07 -37.94
C VAL A 28 4.50 -36.77 -38.74
N GLU A 29 4.13 -36.77 -40.03
CA GLU A 29 4.10 -35.54 -40.84
C GLU A 29 3.15 -34.49 -40.24
N GLN A 30 1.99 -34.90 -39.76
CA GLN A 30 1.02 -33.99 -39.14
C GLN A 30 1.55 -33.37 -37.85
N LEU A 31 2.24 -34.16 -37.01
CA LEU A 31 2.89 -33.68 -35.79
C LEU A 31 4.07 -32.75 -36.08
N GLU A 32 4.85 -33.02 -37.12
CA GLU A 32 5.94 -32.13 -37.55
C GLU A 32 5.40 -30.77 -38.02
N ARG A 33 4.32 -30.77 -38.81
CA ARG A 33 3.65 -29.53 -39.22
C ARG A 33 3.08 -28.75 -38.03
N GLN A 34 2.45 -29.43 -37.08
CA GLN A 34 1.93 -28.80 -35.86
C GLN A 34 3.05 -28.25 -34.97
N ASN A 35 4.16 -28.97 -34.82
CA ASN A 35 5.33 -28.50 -34.08
C ASN A 35 5.95 -27.27 -34.74
N ALA A 36 6.08 -27.25 -36.07
CA ALA A 36 6.57 -26.09 -36.81
C ALA A 36 5.65 -24.87 -36.64
N GLU A 37 4.33 -25.07 -36.70
CA GLU A 37 3.36 -23.99 -36.47
C GLU A 37 3.41 -23.47 -35.02
N LEU A 38 3.50 -24.36 -34.04
CA LEU A 38 3.63 -23.98 -32.63
C LEU A 38 4.93 -23.25 -32.34
N GLN A 39 6.05 -23.68 -32.93
CA GLN A 39 7.34 -22.98 -32.84
C GLN A 39 7.25 -21.58 -33.45
N ALA A 40 6.68 -21.44 -34.65
CA ALA A 40 6.50 -20.14 -35.28
C ALA A 40 5.61 -19.20 -34.45
N ARG A 41 4.52 -19.71 -33.87
CA ARG A 41 3.64 -18.94 -32.96
C ARG A 41 4.35 -18.54 -31.68
N LEU A 42 5.15 -19.43 -31.09
CA LEU A 42 5.92 -19.17 -29.87
C LEU A 42 6.99 -18.10 -30.14
N GLU A 43 7.70 -18.19 -31.26
CA GLU A 43 8.69 -17.22 -31.68
C GLU A 43 8.07 -15.84 -31.89
N ALA A 44 6.96 -15.76 -32.60
CA ALA A 44 6.21 -14.51 -32.81
C ALA A 44 5.76 -13.89 -31.47
N ALA A 45 5.12 -14.68 -30.60
CA ALA A 45 4.70 -14.22 -29.28
C ALA A 45 5.88 -13.78 -28.39
N SER A 46 7.03 -14.46 -28.49
CA SER A 46 8.23 -14.08 -27.76
C SER A 46 8.84 -12.78 -28.28
N ALA A 47 8.79 -12.55 -29.60
CA ALA A 47 9.26 -11.32 -30.22
C ALA A 47 8.38 -10.13 -29.83
N ASP A 48 7.06 -10.29 -29.82
CA ASP A 48 6.13 -9.25 -29.41
C ASP A 48 6.30 -8.89 -27.93
N ARG A 49 6.41 -9.88 -27.03
CA ARG A 49 6.70 -9.62 -25.61
C ARG A 49 8.04 -8.91 -25.39
N ARG A 50 9.07 -9.24 -26.17
CA ARG A 50 10.36 -8.53 -26.10
C ARG A 50 10.20 -7.07 -26.51
N ARG A 51 9.47 -6.79 -27.58
CA ARG A 51 9.17 -5.42 -28.01
C ARG A 51 8.40 -4.66 -26.93
N GLU A 52 7.37 -5.26 -26.35
CA GLU A 52 6.60 -4.64 -25.27
C GLU A 52 7.46 -4.34 -24.05
N ARG A 53 8.31 -5.30 -23.64
CA ARG A 53 9.29 -5.10 -22.57
C ARG A 53 10.21 -3.93 -22.89
N ASP A 54 10.75 -3.86 -24.10
CA ASP A 54 11.70 -2.81 -24.49
C ASP A 54 11.04 -1.42 -24.50
N VAL A 55 9.77 -1.34 -24.94
CA VAL A 55 8.97 -0.11 -24.88
C VAL A 55 8.68 0.31 -23.44
N LEU A 56 8.32 -0.64 -22.57
CA LEU A 56 8.07 -0.36 -21.15
C LEU A 56 9.35 0.05 -20.42
N GLN A 57 10.47 -0.61 -20.72
CA GLN A 57 11.77 -0.25 -20.15
C GLN A 57 12.17 1.16 -20.57
N ALA A 58 12.08 1.50 -21.85
CA ALA A 58 12.38 2.85 -22.32
C ALA A 58 11.49 3.92 -21.67
N ARG A 59 10.22 3.61 -21.42
CA ARG A 59 9.32 4.52 -20.69
C ARG A 59 9.73 4.67 -19.23
N LEU A 60 10.14 3.59 -18.58
CA LEU A 60 10.62 3.61 -17.20
C LEU A 60 11.90 4.43 -17.08
N ASP A 61 12.88 4.18 -17.95
CA ASP A 61 14.14 4.94 -18.00
C ASP A 61 13.88 6.44 -18.20
N PHE A 62 12.95 6.80 -19.08
CA PHE A 62 12.53 8.19 -19.30
C PHE A 62 11.89 8.81 -18.05
N VAL A 63 11.03 8.08 -17.34
CA VAL A 63 10.41 8.57 -16.10
C VAL A 63 11.46 8.73 -15.01
N GLU A 64 12.39 7.79 -14.87
CA GLU A 64 13.49 7.88 -13.91
C GLU A 64 14.42 9.07 -14.20
N GLU A 65 14.73 9.34 -15.46
CA GLU A 65 15.52 10.51 -15.85
C GLU A 65 14.80 11.82 -15.52
N LEU A 66 13.48 11.86 -15.69
CA LEU A 66 12.67 13.05 -15.41
C LEU A 66 12.46 13.28 -13.90
N VAL A 67 12.17 12.21 -13.15
CA VAL A 67 11.75 12.27 -11.74
C VAL A 67 12.93 12.14 -10.77
N GLY A 68 13.95 11.36 -11.14
CA GLY A 68 15.12 11.09 -10.31
C GLY A 68 15.83 12.35 -9.80
N PRO A 69 16.13 13.35 -10.65
CA PRO A 69 16.73 14.60 -10.22
C PRO A 69 15.84 15.37 -9.23
N THR A 70 14.53 15.37 -9.44
CA THR A 70 13.56 16.06 -8.56
C THR A 70 13.45 15.36 -7.21
N GLU A 71 13.45 14.03 -7.18
CA GLU A 71 13.46 13.26 -5.94
C GLU A 71 14.77 13.43 -5.16
N ALA A 72 15.90 13.44 -5.85
CA ALA A 72 17.20 13.70 -5.23
C ALA A 72 17.24 15.09 -4.57
N GLN A 73 16.75 16.12 -5.27
CA GLN A 73 16.61 17.47 -4.72
C GLN A 73 15.64 17.50 -3.53
N ARG A 74 14.48 16.85 -3.64
CA ARG A 74 13.51 16.75 -2.53
C ARG A 74 14.14 16.13 -1.29
N LYS A 75 14.88 15.02 -1.44
CA LYS A 75 15.60 14.37 -0.33
C LYS A 75 16.66 15.29 0.27
N ALA A 76 17.41 16.00 -0.55
CA ALA A 76 18.42 16.96 -0.08
C ALA A 76 17.79 18.10 0.73
N PHE A 77 16.70 18.71 0.26
CA PHE A 77 15.98 19.74 1.01
C PHE A 77 15.39 19.21 2.31
N GLN A 78 14.82 18.00 2.30
CA GLN A 78 14.31 17.37 3.52
C GLN A 78 15.41 17.16 4.56
N LEU A 79 16.60 16.73 4.14
CA LEU A 79 17.77 16.60 5.01
C LEU A 79 18.19 17.95 5.59
N GLN A 80 18.27 18.99 4.76
CA GLN A 80 18.62 20.35 5.21
C GLN A 80 17.59 20.89 6.22
N LEU A 81 16.30 20.73 5.95
CA LEU A 81 15.23 21.14 6.86
C LEU A 81 15.32 20.38 8.19
N THR A 82 15.55 19.08 8.15
CA THR A 82 15.69 18.25 9.36
C THR A 82 16.92 18.67 10.16
N SER A 83 18.06 18.89 9.49
CA SER A 83 19.29 19.36 10.12
C SER A 83 19.14 20.74 10.75
N ALA A 84 18.54 21.70 10.03
CA ALA A 84 18.28 23.04 10.54
C ALA A 84 17.35 23.01 11.76
N ARG A 85 16.31 22.18 11.73
CA ARG A 85 15.42 21.96 12.88
C ARG A 85 16.18 21.38 14.07
N THR A 86 16.94 20.32 13.89
CA THR A 86 17.75 19.73 14.95
C THR A 86 18.73 20.75 15.54
N ALA A 87 19.36 21.58 14.70
CA ALA A 87 20.25 22.65 15.16
C ALA A 87 19.50 23.71 15.98
N ALA A 88 18.29 24.11 15.55
CA ALA A 88 17.44 25.04 16.28
C ALA A 88 16.96 24.47 17.64
N LEU A 89 16.61 23.18 17.70
CA LEU A 89 16.20 22.51 18.95
C LEU A 89 17.38 22.35 19.92
N ASN A 90 18.58 22.09 19.39
CA ASN A 90 19.81 22.02 20.16
C ASN A 90 20.35 23.40 20.57
N ALA A 91 19.78 24.48 20.04
CA ALA A 91 20.18 25.83 20.42
C ALA A 91 19.85 26.04 21.91
N ARG A 92 20.85 26.53 22.65
CA ARG A 92 20.73 26.82 24.07
C ARG A 92 20.53 28.31 24.29
N ARG A 93 19.55 28.67 25.12
CA ARG A 93 19.42 30.04 25.62
C ARG A 93 20.07 30.11 26.99
N CYS A 94 21.13 30.91 27.13
CA CYS A 94 21.87 31.07 28.38
C CYS A 94 22.36 29.73 28.99
N GLY A 95 22.77 28.78 28.15
CA GLY A 95 23.25 27.46 28.58
C GLY A 95 22.16 26.42 28.88
N ALA A 96 20.90 26.84 28.99
CA ALA A 96 19.74 25.96 29.14
C ALA A 96 19.18 25.53 27.78
N ALA A 97 18.70 24.28 27.69
CA ALA A 97 17.95 23.82 26.53
C ALA A 97 16.64 24.60 26.42
N ILE A 98 16.27 25.01 25.21
CA ILE A 98 14.95 25.57 24.96
C ILE A 98 13.95 24.42 25.13
N PRO A 99 12.90 24.56 25.97
CA PRO A 99 11.89 23.51 26.09
C PRO A 99 11.17 23.31 24.76
N THR A 100 10.91 22.06 24.40
CA THR A 100 10.26 21.70 23.13
C THR A 100 9.06 20.79 23.38
N ARG A 101 8.11 20.79 22.44
CA ARG A 101 6.95 19.88 22.44
C ARG A 101 6.77 19.28 21.05
N PHE A 102 6.46 17.99 21.00
CA PHE A 102 5.96 17.36 19.78
C PHE A 102 4.51 17.77 19.52
N VAL A 103 4.33 18.51 18.44
CA VAL A 103 3.06 18.97 17.90
C VAL A 103 2.53 17.91 16.93
N GLY A 104 1.23 17.64 17.01
CA GLY A 104 0.61 16.60 16.19
C GLY A 104 0.88 15.17 16.64
N ARG A 105 1.29 14.97 17.89
CA ARG A 105 1.45 13.64 18.51
C ARG A 105 0.65 13.53 19.81
N LEU A 106 -0.01 12.40 19.97
CA LEU A 106 -0.60 11.91 21.20
C LEU A 106 0.51 11.55 22.19
N ASP A 107 0.28 11.88 23.45
CA ASP A 107 1.14 11.42 24.54
C ASP A 107 0.83 9.95 24.86
N GLU A 108 1.69 9.05 24.39
CA GLU A 108 1.55 7.61 24.62
C GLU A 108 1.69 7.18 26.08
N ARG A 109 2.37 7.97 26.93
CA ARG A 109 2.40 7.66 28.37
C ARG A 109 1.02 7.96 28.96
N TRP A 110 0.44 9.10 28.60
CA TRP A 110 -0.93 9.44 28.97
C TRP A 110 -1.95 8.42 28.42
N LEU A 111 -1.87 8.05 27.14
CA LEU A 111 -2.76 7.04 26.55
C LEU A 111 -2.64 5.68 27.25
N ARG A 112 -1.42 5.23 27.56
CA ARG A 112 -1.22 3.99 28.34
C ARG A 112 -1.81 4.09 29.73
N SER A 113 -1.71 5.24 30.38
CA SER A 113 -2.37 5.48 31.69
C SER A 113 -3.89 5.41 31.61
N ARG A 114 -4.47 5.63 30.41
CA ARG A 114 -5.89 5.48 30.09
C ARG A 114 -6.28 4.06 29.64
N GLY A 115 -5.33 3.12 29.64
CA GLY A 115 -5.57 1.71 29.31
C GLY A 115 -5.46 1.37 27.82
N LEU A 116 -4.95 2.27 26.98
CA LEU A 116 -4.72 1.96 25.57
C LEU A 116 -3.52 1.02 25.42
N SER A 117 -3.71 -0.02 24.59
CA SER A 117 -2.62 -0.92 24.23
C SER A 117 -1.65 -0.27 23.26
N GLU A 118 -0.45 -0.83 23.12
CA GLU A 118 0.52 -0.39 22.11
C GLU A 118 -0.08 -0.44 20.69
N ARG A 119 -0.92 -1.46 20.42
CA ARG A 119 -1.66 -1.57 19.17
C ARG A 119 -2.62 -0.41 18.97
N ASP A 120 -3.36 0.01 19.99
CA ASP A 120 -4.30 1.13 19.89
C ASP A 120 -3.56 2.46 19.65
N CYS A 121 -2.47 2.69 20.38
CA CYS A 121 -1.59 3.83 20.13
C CYS A 121 -1.05 3.85 18.69
N ALA A 122 -0.69 2.68 18.15
CA ALA A 122 -0.26 2.57 16.77
C ALA A 122 -1.40 2.84 15.77
N LEU A 123 -2.61 2.32 16.00
CA LEU A 123 -3.77 2.60 15.15
C LEU A 123 -4.11 4.10 15.12
N LEU A 124 -3.93 4.81 16.24
CA LEU A 124 -4.20 6.25 16.29
C LEU A 124 -3.09 7.10 15.64
N GLN A 125 -1.81 6.70 15.77
CA GLN A 125 -0.67 7.57 15.39
C GLN A 125 0.49 6.91 14.62
N ARG A 126 0.73 5.59 14.72
CA ARG A 126 1.99 4.95 14.26
C ARG A 126 1.84 3.82 13.23
N GLY A 127 0.64 3.48 12.80
CA GLY A 127 0.41 2.34 11.92
C GLY A 127 0.85 2.67 10.52
N CYS A 128 2.01 2.22 10.06
CA CYS A 128 2.29 2.08 8.64
C CYS A 128 2.18 0.60 8.25
N VAL A 129 1.41 0.28 7.21
CA VAL A 129 1.45 -1.03 6.55
C VAL A 129 2.27 -0.86 5.28
N ALA A 130 3.32 -1.65 5.11
CA ALA A 130 3.99 -1.73 3.81
C ALA A 130 2.99 -2.34 2.81
N GLY A 131 2.61 -1.56 1.79
CA GLY A 131 1.78 -2.07 0.69
C GLY A 131 2.54 -3.10 -0.16
N GLN A 132 1.87 -3.65 -1.18
CA GLN A 132 2.49 -4.58 -2.13
C GLN A 132 3.71 -3.99 -2.85
N ASP A 133 3.80 -2.65 -2.90
CA ASP A 133 4.91 -1.90 -3.51
C ASP A 133 6.05 -1.56 -2.52
N ASN A 134 6.04 -2.12 -1.30
CA ASN A 134 6.94 -1.72 -0.19
C ASN A 134 6.89 -0.23 0.19
N VAL A 135 5.93 0.52 -0.34
CA VAL A 135 5.66 1.89 0.11
C VAL A 135 4.94 1.80 1.45
N PRO A 136 5.49 2.35 2.55
CA PRO A 136 4.78 2.44 3.82
C PRO A 136 3.54 3.30 3.62
N GLN A 137 2.36 2.70 3.69
CA GLN A 137 1.10 3.43 3.75
C GLN A 137 0.75 3.62 5.21
N ASP A 138 0.66 4.87 5.63
CA ASP A 138 0.18 5.21 6.95
C ASP A 138 -1.31 4.81 7.04
N VAL A 139 -1.59 3.77 7.80
CA VAL A 139 -2.92 3.34 8.22
C VAL A 139 -3.32 3.97 9.55
N SER A 140 -2.48 4.82 10.16
CA SER A 140 -2.87 5.53 11.36
C SER A 140 -3.90 6.61 11.05
N VAL A 141 -4.79 6.83 12.01
CA VAL A 141 -5.85 7.84 11.87
C VAL A 141 -5.27 9.25 11.72
N LEU A 142 -4.25 9.60 12.51
CA LEU A 142 -3.61 10.92 12.44
C LEU A 142 -2.72 11.10 11.21
N GLY A 143 -2.13 10.02 10.70
CA GLY A 143 -1.31 10.04 9.48
C GLY A 143 -2.11 10.14 8.18
N ASP A 144 -3.42 9.88 8.23
CA ASP A 144 -4.28 10.02 7.06
C ASP A 144 -4.65 11.51 6.80
N PRO A 145 -4.24 12.10 5.65
CA PRO A 145 -4.61 13.46 5.29
C PRO A 145 -6.12 13.62 4.99
N THR A 146 -6.85 12.53 4.70
CA THR A 146 -8.29 12.61 4.44
C THR A 146 -9.12 12.62 5.73
N PHE A 147 -8.53 12.22 6.85
CA PHE A 147 -9.18 12.26 8.16
C PHE A 147 -9.31 13.71 8.65
N ARG A 148 -10.50 14.31 8.49
CA ARG A 148 -10.81 15.66 8.98
C ARG A 148 -11.79 15.58 10.16
N PRO A 149 -11.31 15.29 11.39
CA PRO A 149 -12.15 15.06 12.56
C PRO A 149 -12.75 16.34 13.17
N TYR A 150 -12.70 17.46 12.46
CA TYR A 150 -13.26 18.72 12.90
C TYR A 150 -13.77 19.53 11.71
N ASP A 151 -14.63 20.49 12.02
CA ASP A 151 -15.07 21.51 11.09
C ASP A 151 -14.05 22.65 11.04
N GLU A 152 -13.56 23.02 9.86
CA GLU A 152 -12.47 24.00 9.73
C GLU A 152 -12.89 25.42 10.15
N ALA A 153 -14.17 25.78 10.02
CA ALA A 153 -14.66 27.10 10.38
C ALA A 153 -14.86 27.26 11.88
N THR A 154 -15.32 26.20 12.56
CA THR A 154 -15.71 26.23 13.98
C THR A 154 -14.73 25.50 14.90
N LEU A 155 -13.80 24.74 14.34
CA LEU A 155 -12.86 23.84 15.03
C LEU A 155 -13.53 22.79 15.92
N LYS A 156 -14.84 22.57 15.74
CA LYS A 156 -15.61 21.61 16.53
C LYS A 156 -15.41 20.19 16.00
N PRO A 157 -15.42 19.16 16.87
CA PRO A 157 -15.32 17.77 16.45
C PRO A 157 -16.44 17.37 15.46
N ARG A 158 -16.06 16.63 14.42
CA ARG A 158 -16.96 15.93 13.51
C ARG A 158 -16.92 14.44 13.84
N TRP A 159 -17.87 13.99 14.66
CA TRP A 159 -17.88 12.61 15.16
C TRP A 159 -17.99 11.55 14.05
N GLU A 160 -18.67 11.85 12.95
CA GLU A 160 -18.81 10.93 11.81
C GLU A 160 -17.60 10.94 10.85
N ALA A 161 -16.59 11.77 11.09
CA ALA A 161 -15.41 11.82 10.23
C ALA A 161 -14.66 10.49 10.29
N ARG A 162 -14.40 9.88 9.13
CA ARG A 162 -13.70 8.60 8.99
C ARG A 162 -12.36 8.81 8.31
N GLY A 163 -11.35 8.09 8.79
CA GLY A 163 -9.99 8.18 8.31
C GLY A 163 -9.38 6.81 8.01
N GLY A 164 -8.47 6.81 7.05
CA GLY A 164 -7.57 5.73 6.67
C GLY A 164 -8.27 4.52 6.09
N TYR A 165 -7.47 3.51 5.74
CA TYR A 165 -7.94 2.18 5.37
C TYR A 165 -8.73 1.47 6.49
N LEU A 166 -8.59 1.94 7.73
CA LEU A 166 -9.29 1.39 8.89
C LEU A 166 -10.76 1.83 8.97
N HIS A 167 -11.14 2.88 8.23
CA HIS A 167 -12.47 3.51 8.31
C HIS A 167 -12.93 3.83 9.74
N LEU A 168 -11.99 4.08 10.64
CA LEU A 168 -12.28 4.39 12.04
C LEU A 168 -12.84 5.81 12.11
N SER A 169 -14.02 5.98 12.69
CA SER A 169 -14.60 7.30 12.89
C SER A 169 -14.12 7.93 14.19
N LEU A 170 -14.15 9.26 14.29
CA LEU A 170 -13.92 9.94 15.56
C LEU A 170 -14.93 9.49 16.64
N GLY A 171 -16.17 9.17 16.23
CA GLY A 171 -17.21 8.59 17.08
C GLY A 171 -16.82 7.22 17.62
N ASP A 172 -16.17 6.37 16.83
CA ASP A 172 -15.64 5.08 17.27
C ASP A 172 -14.54 5.26 18.31
N ILE A 173 -13.63 6.23 18.09
CA ILE A 173 -12.57 6.59 19.04
C ILE A 173 -13.19 7.00 20.38
N ARG A 174 -14.18 7.89 20.35
CA ARG A 174 -14.92 8.33 21.53
C ARG A 174 -15.58 7.17 22.27
N SER A 175 -16.27 6.30 21.55
CA SER A 175 -16.99 5.18 22.15
C SER A 175 -16.06 4.12 22.74
N ARG A 176 -14.89 3.88 22.13
CA ARG A 176 -13.94 2.84 22.56
C ARG A 176 -13.00 3.29 23.68
N TRP A 177 -12.48 4.52 23.58
CA TRP A 177 -11.40 5.00 24.45
C TRP A 177 -11.76 6.25 25.24
N GLY A 178 -12.99 6.73 25.10
CA GLY A 178 -13.52 7.87 25.84
C GLY A 178 -13.36 9.20 25.11
N GLU A 179 -14.12 10.18 25.60
CA GLU A 179 -14.23 11.50 24.99
C GLU A 179 -12.91 12.28 25.03
N GLU A 180 -12.13 12.17 26.09
CA GLU A 180 -10.83 12.83 26.20
C GLU A 180 -9.84 12.39 25.12
N VAL A 181 -9.78 11.09 24.82
CA VAL A 181 -8.90 10.55 23.77
C VAL A 181 -9.34 11.08 22.40
N ALA A 182 -10.64 11.18 22.16
CA ALA A 182 -11.15 11.71 20.91
C ALA A 182 -10.86 13.22 20.75
N TYR A 183 -10.99 14.02 21.81
CA TYR A 183 -10.56 15.43 21.77
C TYR A 183 -9.06 15.56 21.53
N GLU A 184 -8.25 14.68 22.12
CA GLU A 184 -6.81 14.70 21.91
C GLU A 184 -6.44 14.36 20.46
N VAL A 185 -7.15 13.43 19.83
CA VAL A 185 -7.04 13.15 18.39
C VAL A 185 -7.41 14.38 17.56
N VAL A 186 -8.49 15.09 17.91
CA VAL A 186 -8.88 16.34 17.23
C VAL A 186 -7.79 17.40 17.39
N ARG A 187 -7.25 17.59 18.61
CA ARG A 187 -6.16 18.52 18.90
C ARG A 187 -4.94 18.21 18.04
N CYS A 188 -4.52 16.94 17.99
CA CYS A 188 -3.38 16.52 17.17
C CYS A 188 -3.63 16.72 15.67
N ALA A 189 -4.83 16.42 15.18
CA ALA A 189 -5.18 16.62 13.78
C ALA A 189 -5.14 18.12 13.39
N LEU A 190 -5.66 19.00 14.24
CA LEU A 190 -5.59 20.46 14.09
C LEU A 190 -4.14 20.95 14.02
N GLU A 191 -3.32 20.44 14.93
CA GLU A 191 -1.90 20.73 14.99
C GLU A 191 -1.15 20.27 13.75
N LEU A 192 -1.41 19.04 13.28
CA LEU A 192 -0.82 18.55 12.05
C LEU A 192 -1.24 19.42 10.86
N ASP A 193 -2.53 19.72 10.68
CA ASP A 193 -2.95 20.56 9.54
C ASP A 193 -2.36 21.97 9.56
N ARG A 194 -2.09 22.53 10.74
CA ARG A 194 -1.44 23.85 10.86
C ARG A 194 0.02 23.83 10.43
N TYR A 195 0.77 22.78 10.76
CA TYR A 195 2.23 22.79 10.65
C TYR A 195 2.79 21.79 9.61
N ASP A 196 2.09 20.69 9.33
CA ASP A 196 2.37 19.70 8.30
C ASP A 196 1.06 19.15 7.69
N ALA A 197 0.56 19.83 6.65
CA ALA A 197 -0.65 19.40 5.93
C ALA A 197 -0.51 18.01 5.29
N SER A 198 0.72 17.50 5.11
CA SER A 198 0.93 16.12 4.64
C SER A 198 0.69 15.08 5.72
N ARG A 199 0.68 15.50 6.99
CA ARG A 199 0.52 14.69 8.21
C ARG A 199 1.51 13.53 8.37
N ARG A 200 2.62 13.57 7.64
CA ARG A 200 3.62 12.48 7.63
C ARG A 200 4.66 12.64 8.73
N LEU A 201 4.82 13.85 9.25
CA LEU A 201 5.88 14.18 10.20
C LEU A 201 5.29 14.90 11.41
N GLY A 202 5.42 14.29 12.59
CA GLY A 202 5.29 15.03 13.84
C GLY A 202 6.39 16.10 13.93
N LEU A 203 6.05 17.27 14.47
CA LEU A 203 6.96 18.41 14.49
C LEU A 203 7.32 18.78 15.93
N GLU A 204 8.62 18.90 16.21
CA GLU A 204 9.07 19.47 17.48
C GLU A 204 9.14 21.00 17.35
N LEU A 205 8.41 21.71 18.20
CA LEU A 205 8.43 23.17 18.27
C LEU A 205 8.93 23.64 19.63
N PRO A 206 9.68 24.76 19.69
CA PRO A 206 9.95 25.49 20.93
C PRO A 206 8.64 25.83 21.67
N TRP A 207 8.57 25.51 22.95
CA TRP A 207 7.31 25.52 23.69
C TRP A 207 7.44 26.16 25.07
N HIS A 208 6.46 26.99 25.44
CA HIS A 208 6.31 27.51 26.79
C HIS A 208 5.38 26.61 27.60
N ALA A 209 5.95 25.77 28.48
CA ALA A 209 5.20 24.75 29.21
C ALA A 209 4.06 25.32 30.08
N LEU A 210 4.29 26.48 30.74
CA LEU A 210 3.31 27.08 31.65
C LEU A 210 2.15 27.78 30.92
N GLU A 211 2.41 28.30 29.73
CA GLU A 211 1.41 29.06 28.95
C GLU A 211 0.79 28.22 27.84
N ALA A 212 1.23 26.97 27.70
CA ALA A 212 0.78 26.04 26.67
C ALA A 212 0.75 26.65 25.26
N ARG A 213 1.82 27.38 24.89
CA ARG A 213 1.97 28.01 23.57
C ARG A 213 3.37 27.86 22.98
N GLU A 214 3.47 28.02 21.67
CA GLU A 214 4.74 28.11 20.94
C GLU A 214 5.54 29.34 21.39
N LEU A 215 6.86 29.20 21.53
CA LEU A 215 7.74 30.33 21.79
C LEU A 215 7.93 31.13 20.50
N GLU A 216 7.67 32.44 20.57
CA GLU A 216 7.91 33.34 19.44
C GLU A 216 9.41 33.62 19.27
N PRO A 217 9.90 33.74 18.03
CA PRO A 217 11.27 34.20 17.78
C PRO A 217 11.45 35.61 18.33
N ALA A 218 12.62 35.85 18.93
CA ALA A 218 12.99 37.14 19.53
C ALA A 218 13.40 38.17 18.48
#